data_AF-A0AAN6RFY9-F1
#
_entry.id   AF-A0AAN6RFY9-F1
#
_cell.length_a   1.000
_cell.length_b   1.000
_cell.length_c   1.000
_cell.angle_alpha   90.00
_cell.angle_beta   90.00
_cell.angle_gamma   90.00
#
_symmetry.space_group_name_H-M   'P 1'
#
loop_
_entity.id
_entity.type
_entity.pdbx_description
1 polymer ?
#
loop_
_entity_poly.entity_id
_entity_poly.type
_entity_poly.pdbx_seq_one_letter_code
_entity_poly.pdbx_strand_id
1 'polypeptide(L)'
;MAFQSPRQSQNFYDFNPSTPPPPPPKPSAHSSGTATPQTGPPLPPPPQPYQQPSAQPYAQHPAQTQPQQPSVPPPQDGWLPNVLKDKTTADLHHVLQTPELQHALVHNPETAHPSVPASTAPLQALLAQNIALAENLKQLEVHLQRQRETTQSRLLSLKALERQWKAKQVEQDEALRDFSPPALYQRLSAAVGEQEALCRGLEESFLEGEGAGGTDAVASEREVTEFIRRLKEGRKIAYLRAERKERWDEGRVGGWR
;
A
#
# COMPACT_ATOMS: atom_id res chain seq x y z
N MET A 1 -50.81 -40.24 12.93
CA MET A 1 -49.63 -39.42 13.28
C MET A 1 -49.15 -38.76 12.00
N ALA A 2 -49.29 -37.43 11.93
CA ALA A 2 -48.94 -36.63 10.76
C ALA A 2 -47.45 -36.26 10.81
N PHE A 3 -46.74 -36.40 9.69
CA PHE A 3 -45.42 -35.80 9.51
C PHE A 3 -45.45 -34.94 8.23
N GLN A 4 -45.24 -33.65 8.45
CA GLN A 4 -45.24 -32.56 7.48
C GLN A 4 -43.86 -32.44 6.80
N SER A 5 -43.88 -32.18 5.50
CA SER A 5 -42.75 -31.72 4.70
C SER A 5 -42.37 -30.27 5.05
N PRO A 6 -41.08 -29.89 5.12
CA PRO A 6 -40.68 -28.50 5.08
C PRO A 6 -40.58 -28.02 3.63
N ARG A 7 -41.35 -26.97 3.33
CA ARG A 7 -41.37 -26.23 2.07
C ARG A 7 -39.98 -25.68 1.72
N GLN A 8 -39.56 -25.89 0.47
CA GLN A 8 -38.58 -25.05 -0.20
C GLN A 8 -39.14 -23.63 -0.36
N SER A 9 -38.63 -22.70 0.45
CA SER A 9 -38.77 -21.28 0.20
C SER A 9 -37.78 -20.87 -0.90
N GLN A 10 -38.34 -20.65 -2.08
CA GLN A 10 -37.73 -19.87 -3.14
C GLN A 10 -37.29 -18.51 -2.62
N ASN A 11 -36.01 -18.16 -2.78
CA ASN A 11 -35.56 -16.78 -2.81
C ASN A 11 -35.07 -16.49 -4.23
N PHE A 12 -35.93 -15.84 -5.00
CA PHE A 12 -35.56 -15.12 -6.21
C PHE A 12 -34.56 -14.03 -5.82
N TYR A 13 -33.37 -14.05 -6.44
CA TYR A 13 -32.47 -12.90 -6.41
C TYR A 13 -32.72 -12.09 -7.68
N ASP A 14 -33.45 -10.98 -7.54
CA ASP A 14 -33.50 -9.92 -8.55
C ASP A 14 -32.09 -9.34 -8.72
N PHE A 15 -31.55 -9.44 -9.93
CA PHE A 15 -30.21 -8.97 -10.27
C PHE A 15 -30.28 -7.47 -10.61
N ASN A 16 -30.09 -6.62 -9.60
CA ASN A 16 -29.98 -5.17 -9.79
C ASN A 16 -28.50 -4.78 -10.03
N PRO A 17 -28.11 -4.26 -11.22
CA PRO A 17 -26.71 -4.03 -11.60
C PRO A 17 -26.02 -2.84 -10.88
N SER A 18 -26.72 -2.11 -10.01
CA SER A 18 -26.18 -0.91 -9.34
C SER A 18 -25.76 -1.13 -7.88
N THR A 19 -25.76 -2.38 -7.38
CA THR A 19 -25.37 -2.70 -6.00
C THR A 19 -24.18 -3.65 -6.00
N PRO A 20 -23.03 -3.30 -5.40
CA PRO A 20 -21.90 -4.21 -5.32
C PRO A 20 -22.28 -5.46 -4.50
N PRO A 21 -21.78 -6.65 -4.87
CA PRO A 21 -22.13 -7.89 -4.18
C PRO A 21 -21.68 -7.84 -2.71
N PRO A 22 -22.44 -8.47 -1.80
CA PRO A 22 -22.06 -8.51 -0.39
C PRO A 22 -20.70 -9.20 -0.21
N PRO A 23 -19.85 -8.70 0.69
CA PRO A 23 -18.54 -9.30 0.94
C PRO A 23 -18.69 -10.75 1.46
N PRO A 24 -17.73 -11.63 1.15
CA PRO A 24 -17.81 -13.03 1.55
C PRO A 24 -17.84 -13.19 3.08
N PRO A 25 -18.54 -14.21 3.61
CA PRO A 25 -18.59 -14.45 5.04
C PRO A 25 -17.19 -14.71 5.59
N LYS A 26 -16.86 -14.08 6.74
CA LYS A 26 -15.60 -14.29 7.45
C LYS A 26 -15.43 -15.79 7.77
N PRO A 27 -14.25 -16.37 7.52
CA PRO A 27 -13.98 -17.74 7.96
C PRO A 27 -13.94 -17.79 9.49
N SER A 28 -14.78 -18.64 10.08
CA SER A 28 -14.77 -18.95 11.50
C SER A 28 -13.45 -19.59 11.92
N ALA A 29 -12.98 -19.25 13.12
CA ALA A 29 -11.63 -19.50 13.65
C ALA A 29 -11.25 -20.97 13.94
N HIS A 30 -11.93 -21.96 13.36
CA HIS A 30 -11.71 -23.38 13.69
C HIS A 30 -11.74 -24.24 12.41
N SER A 31 -10.70 -24.18 11.59
CA SER A 31 -10.42 -25.23 10.62
C SER A 31 -8.94 -25.32 10.35
N SER A 32 -8.35 -26.41 10.85
CA SER A 32 -7.00 -26.86 10.55
C SER A 32 -7.02 -27.52 9.17
N GLY A 33 -6.31 -26.94 8.19
CA GLY A 33 -6.24 -27.50 6.84
C GLY A 33 -5.34 -26.69 5.91
N THR A 34 -4.13 -27.20 5.72
CA THR A 34 -3.04 -26.90 4.77
C THR A 34 -3.43 -26.17 3.47
N ALA A 35 -2.96 -24.92 3.26
CA ALA A 35 -2.75 -24.32 1.93
C ALA A 35 -1.90 -23.02 1.95
N THR A 36 -0.77 -23.03 1.21
CA THR A 36 0.06 -21.92 0.65
C THR A 36 0.70 -20.85 1.57
N PRO A 37 2.04 -20.65 1.54
CA PRO A 37 2.70 -19.57 2.28
C PRO A 37 2.64 -18.25 1.49
N GLN A 38 1.65 -17.41 1.78
CA GLN A 38 1.64 -15.99 1.43
C GLN A 38 1.90 -15.18 2.72
N THR A 39 3.13 -15.27 3.23
CA THR A 39 3.57 -14.43 4.35
C THR A 39 4.60 -13.42 3.84
N GLY A 40 4.12 -12.23 3.48
CA GLY A 40 4.94 -11.03 3.59
C GLY A 40 5.36 -10.81 5.07
N PRO A 41 6.33 -9.93 5.33
CA PRO A 41 6.77 -9.64 6.70
C PRO A 41 5.57 -9.22 7.57
N PRO A 42 5.51 -9.64 8.85
CA PRO A 42 4.35 -9.43 9.70
C PRO A 42 4.03 -7.93 9.82
N LEU A 43 2.76 -7.58 9.66
CA LEU A 43 2.29 -6.23 9.99
C LEU A 43 2.51 -5.95 11.48
N PRO A 44 2.89 -4.73 11.86
CA PRO A 44 2.96 -4.33 13.25
C PRO A 44 1.59 -4.51 13.93
N PRO A 45 1.54 -4.89 15.22
CA PRO A 45 0.29 -5.13 15.92
C PRO A 45 -0.58 -3.86 15.95
N PRO A 46 -1.92 -3.99 15.85
CA PRO A 46 -2.83 -2.86 15.96
C PRO A 46 -2.74 -2.23 17.36
N PRO A 47 -2.87 -0.90 17.48
CA PRO A 47 -2.91 -0.25 18.78
C PRO A 47 -4.11 -0.76 19.57
N GLN A 48 -3.86 -1.17 20.82
CA GLN A 48 -4.88 -1.65 21.75
C GLN A 48 -5.95 -0.56 21.96
N PRO A 49 -7.24 -0.91 22.01
CA PRO A 49 -8.28 0.04 22.40
C PRO A 49 -8.05 0.45 23.85
N TYR A 50 -7.79 1.74 24.06
CA TYR A 50 -7.67 2.37 25.36
C TYR A 50 -8.94 2.12 26.18
N GLN A 51 -8.87 1.21 27.14
CA GLN A 51 -9.80 1.18 28.26
C GLN A 51 -9.57 2.47 29.06
N GLN A 52 -10.63 3.26 29.20
CA GLN A 52 -10.67 4.39 30.12
C GLN A 52 -10.46 3.89 31.55
N PRO A 53 -9.47 4.40 32.30
CA PRO A 53 -9.53 4.40 33.74
C PRO A 53 -10.23 5.69 34.16
N SER A 54 -11.40 5.52 34.77
CA SER A 54 -12.04 6.53 35.61
C SER A 54 -11.05 7.09 36.63
N ALA A 55 -10.89 8.42 36.61
CA ALA A 55 -10.44 9.30 37.68
C ALA A 55 -9.59 8.67 38.80
N GLN A 56 -8.27 8.66 38.60
CA GLN A 56 -7.27 8.63 39.66
C GLN A 56 -6.28 9.78 39.39
N PRO A 57 -5.77 10.43 40.46
CA PRO A 57 -5.33 11.81 40.42
C PRO A 57 -4.03 11.95 39.62
N TYR A 58 -3.99 12.97 38.75
CA TYR A 58 -2.82 13.60 38.15
C TYR A 58 -1.52 12.79 38.30
N ALA A 59 -1.21 12.00 37.27
CA ALA A 59 0.14 11.51 37.05
C ALA A 59 1.08 12.71 37.08
N GLN A 60 1.92 12.70 38.09
CA GLN A 60 2.97 13.66 38.34
C GLN A 60 3.69 13.96 37.03
N HIS A 61 3.72 15.24 36.67
CA HIS A 61 4.80 15.78 35.88
C HIS A 61 6.10 15.12 36.39
N PRO A 62 7.02 14.62 35.54
CA PRO A 62 8.36 14.37 36.03
C PRO A 62 8.76 15.70 36.65
N ALA A 63 8.87 15.70 37.97
CA ALA A 63 9.33 16.86 38.68
C ALA A 63 10.55 17.30 37.89
N GLN A 64 10.54 18.54 37.41
CA GLN A 64 11.79 19.23 37.17
C GLN A 64 12.50 19.12 38.52
N THR A 65 13.32 18.07 38.67
CA THR A 65 14.40 18.09 39.62
C THR A 65 15.22 19.26 39.11
N GLN A 66 14.89 20.45 39.61
CA GLN A 66 15.88 21.50 39.72
C GLN A 66 17.11 20.77 40.25
N PRO A 67 18.22 20.75 39.49
CA PRO A 67 19.45 20.21 40.04
C PRO A 67 19.61 20.94 41.36
N GLN A 68 19.52 20.22 42.48
CA GLN A 68 19.80 20.77 43.79
C GLN A 68 21.17 21.41 43.61
N GLN A 69 21.22 22.74 43.57
CA GLN A 69 22.49 23.42 43.54
C GLN A 69 23.21 22.91 44.78
N PRO A 70 24.39 22.27 44.64
CA PRO A 70 25.16 21.88 45.81
C PRO A 70 25.30 23.16 46.63
N SER A 71 24.85 23.13 47.88
CA SER A 71 25.01 24.24 48.80
C SER A 71 26.50 24.35 49.09
N VAL A 72 27.24 24.99 48.19
CA VAL A 72 28.66 25.20 48.36
C VAL A 72 28.78 26.20 49.51
N PRO A 73 29.30 25.79 50.68
CA PRO A 73 29.45 26.72 51.77
C PRO A 73 30.39 27.85 51.33
N PRO A 74 30.05 29.12 51.62
CA PRO A 74 30.97 30.21 51.35
C PRO A 74 32.30 29.96 52.10
N PRO A 75 33.43 30.45 51.57
CA PRO A 75 34.68 30.42 52.31
C PRO A 75 34.50 31.07 53.68
N GLN A 76 35.13 30.50 54.71
CA GLN A 76 35.08 31.06 56.06
C GLN A 76 35.64 32.48 56.06
N ASP A 77 35.04 33.38 56.84
CA ASP A 77 35.53 34.75 56.99
C ASP A 77 37.00 34.73 57.44
N GLY A 78 37.88 35.35 56.63
CA GLY A 78 39.32 35.37 56.86
C GLY A 78 40.13 34.30 56.14
N TRP A 79 39.54 33.50 55.25
CA TRP A 79 40.30 32.56 54.42
C TRP A 79 41.23 33.29 53.43
N LEU A 80 42.51 32.91 53.44
CA LEU A 80 43.55 33.36 52.49
C LEU A 80 44.37 32.16 52.01
N PRO A 81 44.76 32.11 50.73
CA PRO A 81 45.70 31.13 50.21
C PRO A 81 47.01 31.13 51.02
N ASN A 82 47.58 29.96 51.29
CA ASN A 82 48.81 29.85 52.09
C ASN A 82 49.97 30.65 51.47
N VAL A 83 49.97 30.82 50.16
CA VAL A 83 50.97 31.59 49.40
C VAL A 83 50.97 33.08 49.72
N LEU A 84 49.87 33.61 50.28
CA LEU A 84 49.73 35.01 50.69
C LEU A 84 50.01 35.24 52.18
N LYS A 85 50.09 34.18 53.00
CA LYS A 85 50.30 34.31 54.46
C LYS A 85 51.71 34.79 54.81
N ASP A 86 52.71 34.42 54.00
CA ASP A 86 54.13 34.71 54.26
C ASP A 86 54.66 35.90 53.44
N LYS A 87 53.78 36.71 52.83
CA LYS A 87 54.17 37.82 51.94
C LYS A 87 54.34 39.13 52.70
N THR A 88 55.21 40.00 52.17
CA THR A 88 55.45 41.33 52.76
C THR A 88 54.25 42.25 52.52
N THR A 89 54.09 43.29 53.36
CA THR A 89 53.00 44.28 53.21
C THR A 89 53.04 44.99 51.85
N ALA A 90 54.23 45.20 51.29
CA ALA A 90 54.42 45.77 49.96
C ALA A 90 53.87 44.84 48.86
N ASP A 91 54.15 43.54 48.96
CA ASP A 91 53.65 42.52 48.01
C ASP A 91 52.13 42.34 48.11
N LEU A 92 51.57 42.34 49.34
CA LEU A 92 50.12 42.27 49.54
C LEU A 92 49.41 43.48 48.96
N HIS A 93 49.99 44.68 49.12
CA HIS A 93 49.47 45.90 48.50
C HIS A 93 49.52 45.81 46.97
N HIS A 94 50.60 45.28 46.41
CA HIS A 94 50.73 45.08 44.96
C HIS A 94 49.67 44.09 44.42
N VAL A 95 49.42 42.99 45.13
CA VAL A 95 48.35 42.03 44.79
C VAL A 95 46.97 42.67 44.90
N LEU A 96 46.72 43.48 45.94
CA LEU A 96 45.45 44.21 46.11
C LEU A 96 45.23 45.30 45.04
N GLN A 97 46.30 45.90 44.52
CA GLN A 97 46.22 46.88 43.45
C GLN A 97 46.10 46.27 42.05
N THR A 98 46.36 44.97 41.90
CA THR A 98 46.39 44.29 40.59
C THR A 98 45.26 43.27 40.48
N PRO A 99 44.12 43.61 39.82
CA PRO A 99 42.97 42.73 39.71
C PRO A 99 43.26 41.42 38.97
N GLU A 100 44.17 41.44 37.99
CA GLU A 100 44.55 40.25 37.22
C GLU A 100 45.24 39.19 38.10
N LEU A 101 46.08 39.62 39.06
CA LEU A 101 46.71 38.72 40.02
C LEU A 101 45.68 38.13 40.98
N GLN A 102 44.68 38.91 41.40
CA GLN A 102 43.58 38.41 42.23
C GLN A 102 42.77 37.35 41.49
N HIS A 103 42.44 37.61 40.23
CA HIS A 103 41.74 36.65 39.39
C HIS A 103 42.57 35.37 39.20
N ALA A 104 43.86 35.49 38.93
CA ALA A 104 44.77 34.35 38.81
C ALA A 104 44.82 33.53 40.13
N LEU A 105 44.87 34.18 41.29
CA LEU A 105 44.88 33.51 42.60
C LEU A 105 43.58 32.79 42.92
N VAL A 106 42.43 33.31 42.47
CA VAL A 106 41.11 32.70 42.69
C VAL A 106 40.87 31.51 41.77
N HIS A 107 41.43 31.52 40.55
CA HIS A 107 41.20 30.47 39.54
C HIS A 107 42.32 29.44 39.43
N ASN A 108 43.49 29.68 40.04
CA ASN A 108 44.58 28.71 40.04
C ASN A 108 44.27 27.54 40.99
N PRO A 109 44.37 26.27 40.53
CA PRO A 109 44.04 25.09 41.34
C PRO A 109 44.86 24.95 42.64
N GLU A 110 46.05 25.53 42.72
CA GLU A 110 46.91 25.46 43.91
C GLU A 110 46.54 26.50 44.98
N THR A 111 45.92 27.61 44.58
CA THR A 111 45.61 28.74 45.46
C THR A 111 44.12 28.99 45.64
N ALA A 112 43.27 28.36 44.83
CA ALA A 112 41.82 28.51 44.87
C ALA A 112 41.20 27.83 46.10
N HIS A 113 40.14 28.43 46.64
CA HIS A 113 39.32 27.80 47.67
C HIS A 113 38.50 26.66 47.04
N PRO A 114 38.28 25.52 47.72
CA PRO A 114 37.49 24.39 47.19
C PRO A 114 36.04 24.73 46.84
N SER A 115 35.50 25.87 47.30
CA SER A 115 34.15 26.33 46.91
C SER A 115 34.06 26.67 45.42
N VAL A 116 35.12 27.23 44.83
CA VAL A 116 35.12 27.64 43.42
C VAL A 116 34.96 26.42 42.50
N PRO A 117 35.83 25.38 42.56
CA PRO A 117 35.64 24.18 41.74
C PRO A 117 34.35 23.44 42.07
N ALA A 118 33.90 23.42 43.33
CA ALA A 118 32.63 22.82 43.72
C ALA A 118 31.41 23.52 43.08
N SER A 119 31.48 24.84 42.89
CA SER A 119 30.43 25.63 42.24
C SER A 119 30.41 25.45 40.72
N THR A 120 31.58 25.25 40.10
CA THR A 120 31.71 25.13 38.64
C THR A 120 31.57 23.69 38.15
N ALA A 121 31.85 22.68 38.98
CA ALA A 121 31.71 21.26 38.63
C ALA A 121 30.32 20.87 38.08
N PRO A 122 29.17 21.25 38.70
CA PRO A 122 27.86 20.91 38.14
C PRO A 122 27.61 21.60 36.79
N LEU A 123 28.10 22.83 36.60
CA LEU A 123 27.98 23.54 35.32
C LEU A 123 28.80 22.86 34.22
N GLN A 124 30.02 22.43 34.53
CA GLN A 124 30.85 21.66 33.59
C GLN A 124 30.21 20.32 33.23
N ALA A 125 29.63 19.62 34.20
CA ALA A 125 28.90 18.37 33.97
C ALA A 125 27.68 18.58 33.05
N LEU A 126 26.89 19.62 33.30
CA LEU A 126 25.75 19.99 32.46
C LEU A 126 26.19 20.41 31.04
N LEU A 127 27.32 21.10 30.91
CA LEU A 127 27.88 21.47 29.62
C LEU A 127 28.33 20.24 28.83
N ALA A 128 29.06 19.32 29.46
CA ALA A 128 29.47 18.05 28.86
C ALA A 128 28.25 17.21 28.44
N GLN A 129 27.20 17.18 29.26
CA GLN A 129 25.95 16.49 28.93
C GLN A 129 25.25 17.12 27.72
N ASN A 130 25.18 18.45 27.65
CA ASN A 130 24.59 19.14 26.49
C ASN A 130 25.37 18.86 25.20
N ILE A 131 26.70 18.83 25.26
CA ILE A 131 27.53 18.46 24.10
C ILE A 131 27.21 17.02 23.66
N ALA A 132 27.19 16.07 24.59
CA ALA A 132 26.88 14.68 24.28
C ALA A 132 25.46 14.51 23.67
N LEU A 133 24.47 15.27 24.19
CA LEU A 133 23.13 15.28 23.63
C LEU A 133 23.09 15.88 22.22
N ALA A 134 23.82 16.98 21.97
CA ALA A 134 23.91 17.59 20.65
C ALA A 134 24.55 16.64 19.62
N GLU A 135 25.59 15.91 20.01
CA GLU A 135 26.22 14.89 19.17
C GLU A 135 25.27 13.73 18.86
N ASN A 136 24.52 13.26 19.84
CA ASN A 136 23.50 12.22 19.65
C ASN A 136 22.40 12.68 18.69
N LEU A 137 21.87 13.89 18.88
CA LEU A 137 20.87 14.48 17.99
C LEU A 137 21.38 14.59 16.55
N LYS A 138 22.65 14.97 16.35
CA LYS A 138 23.27 15.02 15.03
C LYS A 138 23.38 13.63 14.39
N GLN A 139 23.73 12.60 15.16
CA GLN A 139 23.77 11.23 14.65
C GLN A 139 22.37 10.73 14.27
N LEU A 140 21.37 11.04 15.09
CA LEU A 140 19.97 10.68 14.83
C LEU A 140 19.42 11.39 13.58
N GLU A 141 19.78 12.66 13.39
CA GLU A 141 19.41 13.44 12.20
C GLU A 141 19.95 12.78 10.92
N VAL A 142 21.25 12.43 10.90
CA VAL A 142 21.86 11.72 9.75
C VAL A 142 21.18 10.39 9.49
N HIS A 143 20.86 9.64 10.55
CA HIS A 143 20.15 8.36 10.42
C HIS A 143 18.74 8.54 9.81
N LEU A 144 17.99 9.52 10.31
CA LEU A 144 16.64 9.84 9.83
C LEU A 144 16.69 10.27 8.37
N GLN A 145 17.65 11.11 8.00
CA GLN A 145 17.81 11.58 6.62
C GLN A 145 18.11 10.42 5.66
N ARG A 146 19.01 9.50 6.03
CA ARG A 146 19.29 8.28 5.26
C ARG A 146 18.05 7.39 5.13
N GLN A 147 17.26 7.24 6.19
CA GLN A 147 16.02 6.47 6.15
C GLN A 147 15.00 7.11 5.21
N ARG A 148 14.86 8.45 5.21
CA ARG A 148 13.99 9.18 4.29
C ARG A 148 14.40 8.96 2.84
N GLU A 149 15.68 9.12 2.52
CA GLU A 149 16.22 8.91 1.17
C GLU A 149 16.01 7.46 0.68
N THR A 150 16.26 6.48 1.55
CA THR A 150 16.04 5.06 1.25
C THR A 150 14.55 4.77 1.01
N THR A 151 13.66 5.36 1.81
CA THR A 151 12.21 5.17 1.67
C THR A 151 11.69 5.85 0.41
N GLN A 152 12.20 7.05 0.09
CA GLN A 152 11.84 7.79 -1.11
C GLN A 152 12.24 7.03 -2.38
N SER A 153 13.47 6.52 -2.45
CA SER A 153 13.91 5.71 -3.61
C SER A 153 13.09 4.43 -3.76
N ARG A 154 12.76 3.74 -2.66
CA ARG A 154 11.86 2.58 -2.68
C ARG A 154 10.45 2.94 -3.16
N LEU A 155 9.89 4.04 -2.70
CA LEU A 155 8.57 4.50 -3.12
C LEU A 155 8.54 4.81 -4.62
N LEU A 156 9.58 5.48 -5.13
CA LEU A 156 9.71 5.76 -6.57
C LEU A 156 9.81 4.45 -7.37
N SER A 157 10.58 3.46 -6.91
CA SER A 157 10.65 2.14 -7.57
C SER A 157 9.32 1.40 -7.56
N LEU A 158 8.57 1.45 -6.45
CA LEU A 158 7.25 0.85 -6.35
C LEU A 158 6.28 1.51 -7.33
N LYS A 159 6.28 2.84 -7.39
CA LYS A 159 5.44 3.59 -8.33
C LYS A 159 5.79 3.29 -9.79
N ALA A 160 7.06 3.08 -10.11
CA ALA A 160 7.47 2.63 -11.44
C ALA A 160 6.93 1.22 -11.75
N LEU A 161 7.06 0.27 -10.82
CA LEU A 161 6.56 -1.09 -10.97
C LEU A 161 5.03 -1.13 -11.08
N GLU A 162 4.32 -0.31 -10.31
CA GLU A 162 2.86 -0.17 -10.38
C GLU A 162 2.40 0.24 -11.79
N ARG A 163 3.11 1.19 -12.40
CA ARG A 163 2.84 1.63 -13.78
C ARG A 163 3.13 0.52 -14.79
N GLN A 164 4.23 -0.20 -14.63
CA GLN A 164 4.60 -1.33 -15.50
C GLN A 164 3.56 -2.44 -15.41
N TRP A 165 3.10 -2.78 -14.21
CA TRP A 165 2.07 -3.80 -14.00
C TRP A 165 0.74 -3.39 -14.62
N LYS A 166 0.30 -2.14 -14.45
CA LYS A 166 -0.92 -1.63 -15.10
C LYS A 166 -0.81 -1.69 -16.62
N ALA A 167 0.35 -1.33 -17.20
CA ALA A 167 0.57 -1.45 -18.63
C ALA A 167 0.47 -2.91 -19.09
N LYS A 168 1.06 -3.84 -18.33
CA LYS A 168 0.97 -5.28 -18.63
C LYS A 168 -0.45 -5.83 -18.50
N GLN A 169 -1.22 -5.35 -17.54
CA GLN A 169 -2.62 -5.73 -17.40
C GLN A 169 -3.43 -5.27 -18.62
N VAL A 170 -3.24 -4.03 -19.07
CA VAL A 170 -3.91 -3.52 -20.27
C VAL A 170 -3.52 -4.31 -21.51
N GLU A 171 -2.23 -4.64 -21.68
CA GLU A 171 -1.74 -5.47 -22.79
C GLU A 171 -2.37 -6.87 -22.76
N GLN A 172 -2.51 -7.47 -21.57
CA GLN A 172 -3.20 -8.76 -21.41
C GLN A 172 -4.69 -8.65 -21.75
N ASP A 173 -5.37 -7.63 -21.24
CA ASP A 173 -6.80 -7.41 -21.48
C ASP A 173 -7.08 -7.15 -22.96
N GLU A 174 -6.19 -6.43 -23.64
CA GLU A 174 -6.23 -6.21 -25.09
C GLU A 174 -6.04 -7.52 -25.86
N ALA A 175 -5.02 -8.32 -25.51
CA ALA A 175 -4.77 -9.61 -26.14
C ALA A 175 -5.92 -10.62 -25.93
N LEU A 176 -6.59 -10.57 -24.77
CA LEU A 176 -7.73 -11.43 -24.45
C LEU A 176 -9.08 -10.88 -24.96
N ARG A 177 -9.14 -9.63 -25.41
CA ARG A 177 -10.38 -8.94 -25.79
C ARG A 177 -11.18 -9.72 -26.81
N ASP A 178 -10.52 -10.26 -27.83
CA ASP A 178 -11.17 -10.97 -28.94
C ASP A 178 -11.64 -12.39 -28.54
N PHE A 179 -11.08 -12.93 -27.45
CA PHE A 179 -11.47 -14.21 -26.85
C PHE A 179 -12.43 -14.03 -25.68
N SER A 180 -12.82 -12.79 -25.38
CA SER A 180 -13.80 -12.52 -24.35
C SER A 180 -15.17 -13.11 -24.74
N PRO A 181 -15.97 -13.60 -23.77
CA PRO A 181 -17.31 -14.10 -24.04
C PRO A 181 -18.18 -13.18 -24.92
N PRO A 182 -18.22 -11.84 -24.71
CA PRO A 182 -18.99 -10.96 -25.58
C PRO A 182 -18.42 -10.87 -26.99
N ALA A 183 -17.09 -10.87 -27.18
CA ALA A 183 -16.48 -10.84 -28.52
C ALA A 183 -16.77 -12.13 -29.31
N LEU A 184 -16.65 -13.29 -28.64
CA LEU A 184 -16.99 -14.59 -29.24
C LEU A 184 -18.48 -14.67 -29.60
N TYR A 185 -19.36 -14.16 -28.73
CA TYR A 185 -20.79 -14.07 -29.01
C TYR A 185 -21.10 -13.17 -30.20
N GLN A 186 -20.51 -11.97 -30.26
CA GLN A 186 -20.69 -11.06 -31.40
C GLN A 186 -20.22 -11.72 -32.70
N ARG A 187 -19.06 -12.39 -32.69
CA ARG A 187 -18.57 -13.14 -33.85
C ARG A 187 -19.51 -14.26 -34.26
N LEU A 188 -20.08 -15.00 -33.30
CA LEU A 188 -21.07 -16.04 -33.59
C LEU A 188 -22.35 -15.44 -34.20
N SER A 189 -22.86 -14.35 -33.64
CA SER A 189 -24.05 -13.67 -34.15
C SER A 189 -23.83 -13.11 -35.56
N ALA A 190 -22.68 -12.51 -35.82
CA ALA A 190 -22.29 -12.06 -37.16
C ALA A 190 -22.22 -13.24 -38.13
N ALA A 191 -21.57 -14.34 -37.75
CA ALA A 191 -21.45 -15.54 -38.59
C ALA A 191 -22.80 -16.24 -38.89
N VAL A 192 -23.82 -16.07 -38.03
CA VAL A 192 -25.20 -16.49 -38.32
C VAL A 192 -25.79 -15.61 -39.41
N GLY A 193 -25.75 -14.28 -39.23
CA GLY A 193 -26.28 -13.33 -40.20
C GLY A 193 -25.60 -13.41 -41.57
N GLU A 194 -24.28 -13.55 -41.60
CA GLU A 194 -23.50 -13.76 -42.83
C GLU A 194 -23.92 -15.05 -43.54
N GLN A 195 -24.12 -16.15 -42.81
CA GLN A 195 -24.53 -17.42 -43.43
C GLN A 195 -25.95 -17.35 -44.01
N GLU A 196 -26.86 -16.66 -43.33
CA GLU A 196 -28.20 -16.41 -43.84
C GLU A 196 -28.19 -15.53 -45.09
N ALA A 197 -27.38 -14.46 -45.10
CA ALA A 197 -27.19 -13.61 -46.25
C ALA A 197 -26.58 -14.36 -47.44
N LEU A 198 -25.60 -15.25 -47.20
CA LEU A 198 -25.03 -16.12 -48.25
C LEU A 198 -26.07 -17.08 -48.82
N CYS A 199 -26.96 -17.64 -47.99
CA CYS A 199 -28.03 -18.52 -48.49
C CYS A 199 -29.03 -17.74 -49.33
N ARG A 200 -29.43 -16.52 -48.90
CA ARG A 200 -30.30 -15.64 -49.70
C ARG A 200 -29.64 -15.22 -51.00
N GLY A 201 -28.36 -14.84 -50.98
CA GLY A 201 -27.61 -14.50 -52.19
C GLY A 201 -27.46 -15.68 -53.17
N LEU A 202 -27.32 -16.92 -52.67
CA LEU A 202 -27.35 -18.13 -53.50
C LEU A 202 -28.74 -18.35 -54.14
N GLU A 203 -29.81 -18.09 -53.40
CA GLU A 203 -31.18 -18.16 -53.92
C GLU A 203 -31.45 -17.08 -54.97
N GLU A 204 -31.04 -15.85 -54.71
CA GLU A 204 -31.17 -14.70 -55.62
C GLU A 204 -30.34 -14.91 -56.89
N SER A 205 -29.07 -15.30 -56.80
CA SER A 205 -28.22 -15.57 -57.98
C SER A 205 -28.72 -16.74 -58.84
N PHE A 206 -29.32 -17.76 -58.23
CA PHE A 206 -29.94 -18.85 -58.98
C PHE A 206 -31.21 -18.40 -59.71
N LEU A 207 -32.00 -17.49 -59.12
CA LEU A 207 -33.19 -16.92 -59.74
C LEU A 207 -32.89 -15.87 -60.80
N GLU A 208 -31.82 -15.10 -60.64
CA GLU A 208 -31.39 -14.06 -61.59
C GLU A 208 -30.67 -14.63 -62.83
N GLY A 209 -30.19 -15.88 -62.75
CA GLY A 209 -29.61 -16.60 -63.89
C GLY A 209 -28.28 -16.03 -64.34
N GLU A 210 -27.18 -16.50 -63.76
CA GLU A 210 -25.82 -16.20 -64.21
C GLU A 210 -25.45 -17.03 -65.47
N GLY A 211 -26.24 -16.85 -66.53
CA GLY A 211 -26.10 -17.51 -67.82
C GLY A 211 -26.50 -16.56 -68.93
N ALA A 212 -25.56 -16.26 -69.82
CA ALA A 212 -25.66 -15.24 -70.85
C ALA A 212 -27.01 -15.22 -71.61
N GLY A 213 -27.72 -14.09 -71.50
CA GLY A 213 -28.73 -13.66 -72.48
C GLY A 213 -30.19 -13.93 -72.10
N GLY A 214 -30.85 -12.88 -71.60
CA GLY A 214 -32.27 -12.59 -71.84
C GLY A 214 -33.31 -13.65 -71.44
N THR A 215 -33.89 -13.47 -70.25
CA THR A 215 -35.29 -13.82 -69.89
C THR A 215 -35.84 -15.23 -70.12
N ASP A 216 -35.08 -16.24 -70.55
CA ASP A 216 -35.63 -17.61 -70.66
C ASP A 216 -34.58 -18.74 -70.72
N ALA A 217 -33.41 -18.57 -70.11
CA ALA A 217 -32.42 -19.65 -70.00
C ALA A 217 -32.74 -20.52 -68.78
N VAL A 218 -33.40 -21.66 -69.01
CA VAL A 218 -33.62 -22.69 -67.97
C VAL A 218 -32.27 -23.26 -67.52
N ALA A 219 -31.98 -23.19 -66.22
CA ALA A 219 -30.77 -23.76 -65.64
C ALA A 219 -30.61 -25.25 -65.99
N SER A 220 -29.40 -25.68 -66.31
CA SER A 220 -29.10 -27.07 -66.63
C SER A 220 -29.32 -27.98 -65.40
N GLU A 221 -29.68 -29.24 -65.62
CA GLU A 221 -29.90 -30.22 -64.54
C GLU A 221 -28.68 -30.34 -63.59
N ARG A 222 -27.47 -30.14 -64.14
CA ARG A 222 -26.22 -30.09 -63.37
C ARG A 222 -26.14 -28.86 -62.47
N GLU A 223 -26.50 -27.68 -62.96
CA GLU A 223 -26.53 -26.45 -62.16
C GLU A 223 -27.59 -26.54 -61.05
N VAL A 224 -28.75 -27.10 -61.36
CA VAL A 224 -29.83 -27.34 -60.39
C VAL A 224 -29.36 -28.28 -59.27
N THR A 225 -28.71 -29.40 -59.61
CA THR A 225 -28.21 -30.36 -58.60
C THR A 225 -27.08 -29.78 -57.75
N GLU A 226 -26.16 -29.01 -58.35
CA GLU A 226 -25.11 -28.31 -57.61
C GLU A 226 -25.67 -27.20 -56.70
N PHE A 227 -26.66 -26.43 -57.17
CA PHE A 227 -27.36 -25.42 -56.39
C PHE A 227 -28.05 -26.06 -55.17
N ILE A 228 -28.85 -27.12 -55.38
CA ILE A 228 -29.54 -27.82 -54.30
C ILE A 228 -28.54 -28.34 -53.26
N ARG A 229 -27.39 -28.86 -53.71
CA ARG A 229 -26.34 -29.33 -52.81
C ARG A 229 -25.77 -28.17 -51.98
N ARG A 230 -25.35 -27.08 -52.62
CA ARG A 230 -24.78 -25.89 -51.95
C ARG A 230 -25.79 -25.24 -50.99
N LEU A 231 -27.06 -25.14 -51.39
CA LEU A 231 -28.11 -24.55 -50.58
C LEU A 231 -28.42 -25.42 -49.35
N LYS A 232 -28.51 -26.74 -49.50
CA LYS A 232 -28.71 -27.67 -48.37
C LYS A 232 -27.55 -27.60 -47.39
N GLU A 233 -26.32 -27.58 -47.88
CA GLU A 233 -25.12 -27.43 -47.06
C GLU A 233 -25.11 -26.08 -46.32
N GLY A 234 -25.43 -24.98 -47.02
CA GLY A 234 -25.53 -23.64 -46.45
C GLY A 234 -26.61 -23.52 -45.36
N ARG A 235 -27.82 -24.02 -45.63
CA ARG A 235 -28.93 -24.03 -44.66
C ARG A 235 -28.63 -24.89 -43.44
N LYS A 236 -27.95 -26.04 -43.63
CA LYS A 236 -27.50 -26.87 -42.51
C LYS A 236 -26.54 -26.11 -41.59
N ILE A 237 -25.57 -25.38 -42.15
CA ILE A 237 -24.63 -24.56 -41.36
C ILE A 237 -25.35 -23.42 -40.66
N ALA A 238 -26.30 -22.73 -41.33
CA ALA A 238 -27.10 -21.66 -40.74
C ALA A 238 -27.87 -22.16 -39.51
N TYR A 239 -28.58 -23.28 -39.65
CA TYR A 239 -29.33 -23.91 -38.56
C TYR A 239 -28.43 -24.27 -37.36
N LEU A 240 -27.29 -24.93 -37.60
CA LEU A 240 -26.37 -25.32 -36.53
C LEU A 240 -25.76 -24.11 -35.79
N ARG A 241 -25.49 -23.00 -36.50
CA ARG A 241 -24.99 -21.77 -35.88
C ARG A 241 -26.08 -21.06 -35.07
N ALA A 242 -27.31 -21.01 -35.58
CA ALA A 242 -28.46 -20.45 -34.88
C ALA A 242 -28.78 -21.23 -33.58
N GLU A 243 -28.78 -22.56 -33.65
CA GLU A 243 -29.00 -23.43 -32.49
C GLU A 243 -27.88 -23.29 -31.44
N ARG A 244 -26.62 -23.11 -31.89
CA ARG A 244 -25.50 -22.83 -30.98
C ARG A 244 -25.63 -21.46 -30.32
N LYS A 245 -26.15 -20.46 -31.04
CA LYS A 245 -26.42 -19.12 -30.49
C LYS A 245 -27.57 -19.17 -29.48
N GLU A 246 -28.66 -19.86 -29.78
CA GLU A 246 -29.79 -20.04 -28.86
C GLU A 246 -29.34 -20.74 -27.56
N ARG A 247 -28.56 -21.82 -27.68
CA ARG A 247 -27.93 -22.45 -26.50
C ARG A 247 -27.03 -21.50 -25.74
N TRP A 248 -26.39 -20.54 -26.42
CA TRP A 248 -25.60 -19.51 -25.79
C TRP A 248 -26.44 -18.51 -25.02
N ASP A 249 -27.54 -18.05 -25.60
CA ASP A 249 -28.49 -17.14 -24.98
C ASP A 249 -29.13 -17.75 -23.72
N GLU A 250 -29.32 -19.07 -23.70
CA GLU A 250 -29.82 -19.83 -22.54
C GLU A 250 -28.73 -20.19 -21.51
N GLY A 251 -27.47 -19.84 -21.76
CA GLY A 251 -26.34 -20.20 -20.88
C GLY A 251 -25.95 -21.69 -20.91
N ARG A 252 -26.42 -22.45 -21.92
CA ARG A 252 -26.06 -23.86 -22.17
C ARG A 252 -24.77 -23.98 -23.00
N VAL A 253 -23.76 -23.16 -22.71
CA VAL A 253 -22.47 -23.16 -23.41
C VAL A 253 -21.44 -23.89 -22.57
N GLY A 254 -20.96 -25.02 -23.07
CA GLY A 254 -19.98 -25.84 -22.35
C GLY A 254 -20.65 -26.82 -21.40
N GLY A 255 -20.77 -28.07 -21.83
CA GLY A 255 -21.10 -29.17 -20.94
C GLY A 255 -19.93 -29.47 -20.03
N TRP A 256 -19.82 -28.76 -18.91
CA TRP A 256 -19.09 -29.19 -17.72
C TRP A 256 -20.00 -28.93 -16.51
N ARG A 257 -20.74 -29.97 -16.13
CA ARG A 257 -21.30 -30.15 -14.79
C ARG A 257 -20.51 -31.27 -14.12
#